data_AF-A0A1M6FAK5-F1
#
_entry.id   AF-A0A1M6FAK5-F1
#
_cell.length_a   1.000
_cell.length_b   1.000
_cell.length_c   1.000
_cell.angle_alpha   90.00
_cell.angle_beta   90.00
_cell.angle_gamma   90.00
#
_symmetry.space_group_name_H-M   'P 1'
#
loop_
_entity.id
_entity.type
_entity.pdbx_description
1 polymer ?
#
loop_
_entity_poly.entity_id
_entity_poly.type
_entity_poly.pdbx_seq_one_letter_code
_entity_poly.pdbx_strand_id
1 'polypeptide(L)' 'MEAAKLKGIPAHVFLKREMKRRGFSQRNLALIVNEHPQTLNSILKGR' A
#
# COMPACT_ATOMS: atom_id res chain seq x y z
N MET A 1 5.20 10.50 -11.45
CA MET A 1 5.87 9.17 -11.50
C MET A 1 5.31 8.51 -12.74
N GLU A 2 6.10 8.34 -13.82
CA GLU A 2 5.61 7.73 -15.07
C GLU A 2 5.13 6.28 -14.85
N ALA A 3 3.97 5.94 -15.42
CA ALA A 3 3.38 4.59 -15.34
C ALA A 3 4.30 3.48 -15.85
N ALA A 4 5.23 3.80 -16.77
CA ALA A 4 6.24 2.87 -17.28
C ALA A 4 7.15 2.29 -16.19
N LYS A 5 7.41 3.04 -15.10
CA LYS A 5 8.28 2.62 -13.97
C LYS A 5 7.59 1.64 -13.00
N LEU A 6 6.31 1.33 -13.22
CA LEU A 6 5.51 0.45 -12.36
C LEU A 6 5.26 -0.93 -12.96
N LYS A 7 5.60 -1.14 -14.24
CA LYS A 7 5.46 -2.45 -14.89
C LYS A 7 6.29 -3.50 -14.13
N GLY A 8 5.65 -4.65 -13.84
CA GLY A 8 6.28 -5.79 -13.17
C GLY A 8 6.41 -5.67 -11.65
N ILE A 9 6.01 -4.54 -11.03
CA ILE A 9 6.05 -4.40 -9.57
C ILE A 9 4.72 -4.92 -8.98
N PRO A 10 4.75 -5.91 -8.07
CA PRO A 10 3.54 -6.36 -7.40
C PRO A 10 2.88 -5.24 -6.58
N ALA A 11 1.54 -5.20 -6.58
CA ALA A 11 0.78 -4.16 -5.90
C ALA A 11 1.16 -3.99 -4.42
N HIS A 12 1.39 -5.09 -3.71
CA HIS A 12 1.80 -5.09 -2.30
C HIS A 12 3.19 -4.47 -2.07
N VAL A 13 4.13 -4.66 -3.01
CA VAL A 13 5.47 -4.04 -2.97
C VAL A 13 5.38 -2.55 -3.24
N PHE A 14 4.61 -2.17 -4.28
CA PHE A 14 4.38 -0.77 -4.62
C PHE A 14 3.73 -0.02 -3.44
N LEU A 15 2.67 -0.59 -2.86
CA LEU A 15 1.93 0.04 -1.77
C LEU A 15 2.80 0.22 -0.52
N LYS A 16 3.59 -0.80 -0.14
CA LYS A 16 4.57 -0.69 0.96
C LYS A 16 5.56 0.45 0.72
N ARG A 17 6.07 0.58 -0.51
CA ARG A 17 7.01 1.64 -0.87
C ARG A 17 6.37 3.02 -0.75
N GLU A 18 5.17 3.20 -1.29
CA GLU A 18 4.47 4.48 -1.23
C GLU A 18 4.06 4.86 0.20
N MET A 19 3.63 3.89 1.01
CA MET A 19 3.33 4.12 2.43
C MET A 19 4.57 4.61 3.18
N LYS A 20 5.72 3.95 2.99
CA LYS A 20 6.98 4.39 3.60
C LYS A 20 7.41 5.76 3.10
N ARG A 21 7.34 6.02 1.79
CA ARG A 21 7.72 7.29 1.17
C ARG A 21 6.88 8.47 1.66
N ARG A 22 5.60 8.23 1.95
CA ARG A 22 4.64 9.25 2.39
C ARG A 22 4.44 9.30 3.90
N GLY A 23 5.13 8.46 4.67
CA GLY A 23 5.02 8.41 6.13
C GLY A 23 3.68 7.88 6.65
N PHE A 24 2.93 7.13 5.84
CA PHE A 24 1.66 6.55 6.29
C PHE A 24 1.88 5.26 7.07
N SER A 25 1.32 5.20 8.27
CA SER A 25 1.11 3.94 8.97
C SER A 25 -0.05 3.17 8.33
N GLN A 26 -0.05 1.85 8.47
CA GLN A 26 -1.12 0.99 7.99
C GLN A 26 -2.48 1.35 8.61
N ARG A 27 -2.50 1.67 9.90
CA ARG A 27 -3.72 2.07 10.60
C ARG A 27 -4.27 3.39 10.05
N ASN A 28 -3.40 4.37 9.82
CA ASN A 28 -3.82 5.66 9.27
C ASN A 28 -4.36 5.49 7.86
N LEU A 29 -3.68 4.71 7.02
CA LEU A 29 -4.15 4.48 5.66
C LEU A 29 -5.49 3.73 5.64
N ALA A 30 -5.67 2.73 6.51
CA ALA A 30 -6.95 2.03 6.67
C ALA A 30 -8.09 2.97 7.07
N LEU A 31 -7.85 3.88 8.02
CA LEU A 31 -8.83 4.90 8.41
C LEU A 31 -9.17 5.85 7.25
N ILE A 32 -8.17 6.31 6.49
CA ILE A 32 -8.36 7.24 5.36
C ILE A 32 -9.23 6.63 4.26
N VAL A 33 -9.02 5.35 3.97
CA VAL A 33 -9.78 4.63 2.92
C VAL A 33 -11.03 3.95 3.45
N ASN A 34 -11.39 4.19 4.72
CA ASN A 34 -12.54 3.59 5.41
C ASN A 34 -12.56 2.05 5.36
N GLU A 35 -11.39 1.43 5.53
CA GLU A 35 -11.20 -0.02 5.54
C GLU A 35 -10.74 -0.52 6.90
N HIS A 36 -10.95 -1.81 7.15
CA HIS A 36 -10.41 -2.44 8.35
C HIS A 36 -8.88 -2.58 8.24
N PRO A 37 -8.10 -2.33 9.31
CA PRO A 37 -6.64 -2.47 9.27
C PRO A 37 -6.15 -3.85 8.79
N GLN A 38 -6.96 -4.89 9.01
CA GLN A 38 -6.66 -6.26 8.60
C GLN A 38 -6.81 -6.48 7.10
N THR A 39 -7.76 -5.78 6.45
CA THR A 39 -7.88 -5.73 4.98
C THR A 39 -6.57 -5.21 4.39
N LEU A 40 -6.10 -4.06 4.90
CA LEU A 40 -4.82 -3.50 4.47
C LEU A 40 -3.63 -4.44 4.76
N ASN A 41 -3.67 -5.19 5.87
CA ASN A 41 -2.61 -6.15 6.21
C ASN A 41 -2.51 -7.26 5.17
N SER A 42 -3.64 -7.82 4.75
CA SER A 42 -3.68 -8.88 3.74
C SER A 42 -3.13 -8.38 2.41
N ILE A 43 -3.58 -7.20 1.97
CA ILE A 43 -3.07 -6.53 0.76
C ILE A 43 -1.56 -6.33 0.85
N LEU A 44 -1.05 -5.79 1.96
CA LEU A 44 0.40 -5.56 2.14
C LEU A 44 1.21 -6.86 2.20
N LYS A 45 0.60 -7.96 2.63
CA LYS A 45 1.21 -9.30 2.63
C LYS A 45 1.12 -10.01 1.28
N GLY A 46 0.39 -9.46 0.32
CA GLY A 46 0.16 -10.09 -0.99
C GLY A 46 -0.72 -11.34 -0.89
N ARG A 47 -1.61 -11.39 0.11
CA ARG A 47 -2.61 -12.44 0.29
C ARG A 47 -3.98 -11.96 -0.17
#